data_AF-A0A7S6RGA6-F1
#
_entry.id   AF-A0A7S6RGA6-F1
#
_cell.length_a   1.000
_cell.length_b   1.000
_cell.length_c   1.000
_cell.angle_alpha   90.00
_cell.angle_beta   90.00
_cell.angle_gamma   90.00
#
_symmetry.space_group_name_H-M   'P 1'
#
loop_
_entity.id
_entity.type
_entity.pdbx_description
1 polymer ?
#
loop_
_entity_poly.entity_id
_entity_poly.type
_entity_poly.pdbx_seq_one_letter_code
_entity_poly.pdbx_strand_id
1 'polypeptide(L)'
;MFRNLRRVKKYRRPGSNLIAAKNIKPHEWKISHAEVKEALKHKGCEVKKVRKIRYLKHQVCISFWDVKGNVCSSFFSYRIFTRWETTVLKLINCCDDIREWRRLNRIMRYEFAYYEYLEEMEKVLQTALENRLYALKATSEVAVFYES
;
A
#
# COMPACT_ATOMS: atom_id res chain seq x y z
N MET A 1 27.51 5.69 4.27
CA MET A 1 26.39 4.72 4.21
C MET A 1 25.80 4.74 2.81
N PHE A 2 25.86 3.61 2.10
CA PHE A 2 25.50 3.51 0.70
C PHE A 2 23.98 3.73 0.50
N ARG A 3 23.61 4.87 -0.08
CA ARG A 3 22.29 5.06 -0.69
C ARG A 3 22.18 4.03 -1.81
N ASN A 4 21.35 3.01 -1.62
CA ASN A 4 20.94 2.14 -2.71
C ASN A 4 20.31 3.01 -3.81
N LEU A 5 21.07 3.29 -4.86
CA LEU A 5 20.60 3.87 -6.12
C LEU A 5 19.57 2.89 -6.67
N ARG A 6 18.29 3.14 -6.36
CA ARG A 6 17.17 2.32 -6.85
C ARG A 6 17.24 2.33 -8.38
N ARG A 7 17.48 1.14 -8.93
CA ARG A 7 17.78 0.88 -10.35
C ARG A 7 16.91 1.71 -11.30
N VAL A 8 17.60 2.32 -12.26
CA VAL A 8 17.11 2.95 -13.49
C VAL A 8 15.84 2.29 -14.01
N LYS A 9 14.81 3.12 -14.25
CA LYS A 9 13.52 2.86 -14.92
C LYS A 9 13.39 1.47 -15.56
N LYS A 10 13.11 0.43 -14.76
CA LYS A 10 12.66 -0.86 -15.29
C LYS A 10 11.24 -0.68 -15.87
N TYR A 11 11.05 -1.17 -17.09
CA TYR A 11 9.74 -1.20 -17.74
C TYR A 11 8.70 -1.80 -16.80
N ARG A 12 7.69 -1.00 -16.43
CA ARG A 12 6.60 -1.41 -15.55
C ARG A 12 5.61 -2.20 -16.38
N ARG A 13 5.56 -3.53 -16.20
CA ARG A 13 4.53 -4.34 -16.87
C ARG A 13 3.14 -3.85 -16.43
N PRO A 14 2.29 -3.37 -17.35
CA PRO A 14 0.94 -2.94 -17.01
C PRO A 14 0.17 -4.08 -16.34
N GLY A 15 -0.66 -3.76 -15.34
CA GLY A 15 -1.50 -4.75 -14.64
C GLY A 15 -0.92 -5.37 -13.37
N SER A 16 0.33 -5.08 -13.01
CA SER A 16 1.00 -5.83 -11.92
C SER A 16 0.84 -5.23 -10.51
N ASN A 17 0.11 -4.13 -10.34
CA ASN A 17 -0.08 -3.43 -9.06
C ASN A 17 -1.52 -3.56 -8.54
N LEU A 18 -1.75 -3.34 -7.25
CA LEU A 18 -3.04 -3.54 -6.57
C LEU A 18 -4.18 -2.70 -7.17
N ILE A 19 -3.86 -1.53 -7.72
CA ILE A 19 -4.83 -0.65 -8.37
C ILE A 19 -5.21 -1.18 -9.76
N ALA A 20 -4.23 -1.61 -10.54
CA ALA A 20 -4.40 -2.09 -11.90
C ALA A 20 -5.07 -3.47 -11.93
N ALA A 21 -4.78 -4.31 -10.93
CA ALA A 21 -5.46 -5.59 -10.71
C ALA A 21 -6.91 -5.42 -10.20
N LYS A 22 -7.36 -4.18 -9.94
CA LYS A 22 -8.68 -3.83 -9.40
C LYS A 22 -8.96 -4.36 -7.98
N ASN A 23 -7.94 -4.84 -7.28
CA ASN A 23 -8.04 -5.24 -5.88
C ASN A 23 -8.33 -4.05 -4.97
N ILE A 24 -7.83 -2.86 -5.33
CA ILE A 24 -8.03 -1.63 -4.56
C ILE A 24 -8.38 -0.48 -5.49
N LYS A 25 -9.41 0.30 -5.12
CA LYS A 25 -9.83 1.51 -5.84
C LYS A 25 -9.65 2.76 -4.96
N PRO A 26 -8.41 3.26 -4.82
CA PRO A 26 -8.15 4.34 -3.87
C PRO A 26 -8.67 5.70 -4.32
N HIS A 27 -9.01 5.86 -5.60
CA HIS A 27 -9.62 7.07 -6.14
C HIS A 27 -11.07 7.27 -5.68
N GLU A 28 -11.73 6.21 -5.20
CA GLU A 28 -13.07 6.26 -4.62
C GLU A 28 -13.02 6.60 -3.11
N TRP A 29 -11.82 6.66 -2.52
CA TRP A 29 -11.67 6.97 -1.09
C TRP A 29 -11.89 8.45 -0.82
N LYS A 30 -12.74 8.74 0.17
CA LYS A 30 -12.83 10.05 0.80
C LYS A 30 -11.77 10.13 1.90
N ILE A 31 -10.57 10.59 1.55
CA ILE A 31 -9.46 10.80 2.48
C ILE A 31 -9.72 12.10 3.25
N SER A 32 -9.63 12.05 4.57
CA SER A 32 -9.85 13.22 5.42
C SER A 32 -8.63 14.16 5.42
N HIS A 33 -8.83 15.44 5.76
CA HIS A 33 -7.72 16.37 5.92
C HIS A 33 -6.75 15.97 7.04
N ALA A 34 -7.25 15.32 8.09
CA ALA A 34 -6.42 14.82 9.19
C ALA A 34 -5.48 13.70 8.71
N GLU A 35 -6.03 12.73 7.98
CA GLU A 35 -5.27 11.62 7.39
C GLU A 35 -4.19 12.12 6.42
N VAL A 36 -4.49 13.14 5.62
CA VAL A 36 -3.49 13.80 4.77
C VAL A 36 -2.38 14.46 5.57
N LYS A 37 -2.71 15.16 6.65
CA LYS A 37 -1.72 15.85 7.48
C LYS A 37 -0.75 14.85 8.12
N GLU A 38 -1.27 13.74 8.62
CA GLU A 38 -0.47 12.66 9.20
C GLU A 38 0.43 12.01 8.14
N ALA A 39 -0.12 11.62 7.00
CA ALA A 39 0.64 11.02 5.90
C ALA A 39 1.76 11.94 5.38
N LEU A 40 1.50 13.25 5.27
CA LEU A 40 2.49 14.23 4.85
C LEU A 40 3.58 14.46 5.91
N LYS A 41 3.23 14.41 7.21
CA LYS A 41 4.21 14.47 8.30
C LYS A 41 5.22 13.31 8.21
N HIS A 42 4.75 12.09 7.95
CA HIS A 42 5.64 10.93 7.74
C HIS A 42 6.54 11.06 6.50
N LYS A 43 6.13 11.86 5.50
CA LYS A 43 6.97 12.22 4.34
C LYS A 43 7.92 13.39 4.60
N GLY A 44 7.97 13.91 5.83
CA GLY A 44 8.80 15.06 6.20
C GLY A 44 8.25 16.41 5.73
N CYS A 45 6.96 16.47 5.37
CA CYS A 45 6.30 17.72 5.00
C CYS A 45 5.52 18.27 6.21
N GLU A 46 5.91 19.45 6.69
CA GLU A 46 5.20 20.12 7.78
C GLU A 46 4.01 20.91 7.26
N VAL A 47 2.81 20.36 7.49
CA VAL A 47 1.56 20.92 6.96
C VAL A 47 0.83 21.71 8.04
N LYS A 48 0.61 23.00 7.79
CA LYS A 48 -0.29 23.84 8.60
C LYS A 48 -1.74 23.50 8.33
N LYS A 49 -2.15 23.54 7.05
CA LYS A 49 -3.53 23.29 6.62
C LYS A 49 -3.60 22.70 5.22
N VAL A 50 -4.42 21.65 5.05
CA VAL A 50 -4.76 21.09 3.73
C VAL A 50 -5.77 22.00 3.05
N ARG A 51 -5.49 22.38 1.80
CA ARG A 51 -6.35 23.27 0.99
C ARG A 51 -7.24 22.49 0.04
N LYS A 52 -6.65 21.53 -0.68
CA LYS A 52 -7.36 20.77 -1.72
C LYS A 52 -6.78 19.38 -1.86
N ILE A 53 -7.65 18.40 -2.06
CA ILE A 53 -7.31 17.02 -2.38
C ILE A 53 -7.98 16.70 -3.71
N ARG A 54 -7.21 16.23 -4.69
CA ARG A 54 -7.71 15.74 -5.98
C ARG A 54 -7.29 14.30 -6.16
N TYR A 55 -8.28 13.42 -6.23
CA TYR A 55 -8.09 11.99 -6.43
C TYR A 55 -7.87 11.70 -7.92
N LEU A 56 -6.80 10.97 -8.23
CA LEU A 56 -6.53 10.43 -9.56
C LEU A 56 -6.46 8.92 -9.47
N LYS A 57 -6.51 8.23 -10.61
CA LYS A 57 -6.58 6.76 -10.63
C LYS A 57 -5.45 6.07 -9.86
N HIS A 58 -4.22 6.58 -9.94
CA HIS A 58 -3.03 5.95 -9.35
C HIS A 58 -2.33 6.79 -8.26
N GLN A 59 -2.73 8.05 -8.10
CA GLN A 59 -2.08 9.04 -7.25
C GLN A 59 -3.11 10.03 -6.70
N VAL A 60 -2.72 10.81 -5.72
CA VAL A 60 -3.49 11.93 -5.20
C VAL A 60 -2.68 13.21 -5.34
N CYS A 61 -3.31 14.28 -5.82
CA CYS A 61 -2.71 15.61 -5.80
C CYS A 61 -3.20 16.34 -4.55
N ILE A 62 -2.27 16.82 -3.74
CA ILE A 62 -2.57 17.51 -2.49
C ILE A 62 -1.96 18.91 -2.55
N SER A 63 -2.80 19.91 -2.34
CA SER A 63 -2.37 21.30 -2.13
C SER A 63 -2.54 21.67 -0.67
N PHE A 64 -1.50 22.26 -0.08
CA PHE A 64 -1.46 22.58 1.35
C PHE A 64 -0.64 23.84 1.64
N TRP A 65 -0.86 24.41 2.82
CA TRP A 65 -0.03 25.46 3.38
C TRP A 65 1.01 24.83 4.30
N ASP A 66 2.29 25.17 4.10
CA ASP A 66 3.34 24.78 5.03
C ASP A 66 3.28 25.63 6.32
N VAL A 67 4.12 25.31 7.30
CA VAL A 67 4.22 26.07 8.56
C VAL A 67 4.70 27.52 8.37
N LYS A 68 5.45 27.79 7.30
CA LYS A 68 5.95 29.12 6.94
C LYS A 68 4.91 29.98 6.19
N GLY A 69 3.76 29.40 5.87
CA GLY A 69 2.69 30.07 5.13
C GLY A 69 2.87 30.05 3.62
N ASN A 70 3.75 29.21 3.07
CA ASN A 70 3.86 29.00 1.62
C ASN A 70 2.80 28.03 1.12
N VAL A 71 2.38 28.20 -0.14
CA VAL A 71 1.52 27.23 -0.83
C VAL A 71 2.38 26.17 -1.48
N CYS A 72 2.16 24.92 -1.10
CA CYS A 72 2.77 23.76 -1.73
C CYS A 72 1.70 22.92 -2.44
N SER A 73 2.07 22.29 -3.55
CA SER A 73 1.22 21.33 -4.24
C SER A 73 2.07 20.24 -4.86
N SER A 74 1.71 18.98 -4.62
CA SER A 74 2.47 17.84 -5.17
C SER A 74 1.59 16.60 -5.37
N PHE A 75 2.12 15.65 -6.14
CA PHE A 75 1.51 14.35 -6.39
C PHE A 75 2.10 13.31 -5.44
N PHE A 76 1.22 12.56 -4.80
CA PHE A 76 1.58 11.52 -3.84
C PHE A 76 0.99 10.17 -4.26
N SER A 77 1.71 9.10 -3.95
CA SER A 77 1.19 7.73 -4.05
C SER A 77 0.17 7.49 -2.94
N TYR A 78 -0.87 6.70 -3.20
CA TYR A 78 -1.80 6.28 -2.14
C TYR A 78 -1.14 5.43 -1.03
N ARG A 79 0.06 4.91 -1.27
CA ARG A 79 0.84 4.09 -0.32
C ARG A 79 1.38 4.88 0.88
N ILE A 80 1.16 6.20 0.94
CA ILE A 80 1.55 7.01 2.09
C ILE A 80 0.47 7.04 3.19
N PHE A 81 -0.73 6.55 2.89
CA PHE A 81 -1.87 6.59 3.81
C PHE A 81 -2.00 5.29 4.59
N THR A 82 -2.27 5.36 5.90
CA THR A 82 -2.58 4.20 6.75
C THR A 82 -3.80 3.42 6.24
N ARG A 83 -4.75 4.11 5.60
CA ARG A 83 -5.89 3.45 4.94
C ARG A 83 -5.46 2.48 3.84
N TRP A 84 -4.34 2.71 3.18
CA TRP A 84 -3.79 1.77 2.20
C TRP A 84 -3.37 0.48 2.88
N GLU A 85 -2.56 0.57 3.93
CA GLU A 85 -2.11 -0.57 4.72
C GLU A 85 -3.29 -1.41 5.23
N THR A 86 -4.25 -0.77 5.91
CA THR A 86 -5.42 -1.46 6.45
C THR A 86 -6.25 -2.15 5.38
N THR A 87 -6.36 -1.57 4.18
CA THR A 87 -7.08 -2.19 3.07
C THR A 87 -6.32 -3.41 2.51
N VAL A 88 -4.99 -3.32 2.40
CA VAL A 88 -4.16 -4.45 1.95
C VAL A 88 -4.19 -5.58 3.00
N LEU A 89 -4.11 -5.26 4.29
CA LEU A 89 -4.23 -6.24 5.37
C LEU A 89 -5.56 -7.00 5.29
N LYS A 90 -6.67 -6.32 5.03
CA LYS A 90 -7.97 -6.97 4.81
C LYS A 90 -7.92 -7.93 3.61
N LEU A 91 -7.35 -7.51 2.48
CA LEU A 91 -7.20 -8.38 1.32
C LEU A 91 -6.36 -9.63 1.61
N ILE A 92 -5.30 -9.50 2.40
CA ILE A 92 -4.47 -10.64 2.82
C ILE A 92 -5.30 -11.59 3.69
N ASN A 93 -6.01 -11.07 4.69
CA ASN A 93 -6.79 -11.89 5.61
C ASN A 93 -7.98 -12.60 4.94
N CYS A 94 -8.52 -12.04 3.86
CA CYS A 94 -9.61 -12.62 3.08
C CYS A 94 -9.16 -13.64 2.01
N CYS A 95 -7.87 -13.98 1.90
CA CYS A 95 -7.44 -15.04 0.99
C CYS A 95 -7.83 -16.40 1.57
N ASP A 96 -8.81 -17.09 0.99
CA ASP A 96 -9.39 -18.32 1.57
C ASP A 96 -8.58 -19.56 1.25
N ASP A 97 -7.81 -19.54 0.16
CA ASP A 97 -6.98 -20.66 -0.29
C ASP A 97 -5.54 -20.23 -0.65
N ILE A 98 -4.66 -21.22 -0.79
CA ILE A 98 -3.24 -21.01 -1.15
C ILE A 98 -3.10 -20.38 -2.55
N ARG A 99 -4.03 -20.63 -3.48
CA ARG A 99 -3.99 -20.12 -4.85
C ARG A 99 -4.28 -18.62 -4.88
N GLU A 100 -5.29 -18.16 -4.16
CA GLU A 100 -5.60 -16.73 -3.96
C GLU A 100 -4.44 -16.02 -3.28
N TRP A 101 -3.90 -16.61 -2.22
CA TRP A 101 -2.73 -16.08 -1.54
C TRP A 101 -1.52 -15.96 -2.49
N ARG A 102 -1.22 -16.99 -3.30
CA ARG A 102 -0.11 -16.96 -4.28
C ARG A 102 -0.30 -15.84 -5.29
N ARG A 103 -1.53 -15.63 -5.76
CA ARG A 103 -1.86 -14.55 -6.71
C ARG A 103 -1.64 -13.19 -6.06
N LEU A 104 -2.14 -12.97 -4.83
CA LEU A 104 -1.95 -11.72 -4.11
C LEU A 104 -0.47 -11.47 -3.80
N ASN A 105 0.26 -12.49 -3.31
CA ASN A 105 1.68 -12.38 -3.01
C ASN A 105 2.51 -11.99 -4.25
N ARG A 106 2.17 -12.53 -5.44
CA ARG A 106 2.83 -12.12 -6.69
C ARG A 106 2.64 -10.62 -6.98
N ILE A 107 1.45 -10.08 -6.74
CA ILE A 107 1.17 -8.65 -6.89
C ILE A 107 1.94 -7.85 -5.83
N MET A 108 1.94 -8.30 -4.57
CA MET A 108 2.65 -7.62 -3.48
C MET A 108 4.17 -7.57 -3.68
N ARG A 109 4.78 -8.65 -4.17
CA ARG A 109 6.21 -8.66 -4.54
C ARG A 109 6.52 -7.62 -5.63
N TYR A 110 5.61 -7.43 -6.58
CA TYR A 110 5.74 -6.37 -7.57
C TYR A 110 5.55 -4.99 -6.91
N GLU A 111 4.57 -4.83 -6.03
CA GLU A 111 4.35 -3.58 -5.28
C GLU A 111 5.62 -3.12 -4.55
N PHE A 112 6.20 -3.97 -3.72
CA PHE A 112 7.40 -3.65 -2.94
C PHE A 112 8.62 -3.38 -3.83
N ALA A 113 8.75 -4.05 -4.98
CA ALA A 113 9.88 -3.84 -5.87
C ALA A 113 9.84 -2.49 -6.63
N TYR A 114 8.65 -1.91 -6.83
CA TYR A 114 8.47 -0.79 -7.77
C TYR A 114 7.87 0.48 -7.15
N TYR A 115 7.26 0.39 -5.97
CA TYR A 115 6.67 1.53 -5.28
C TYR A 115 7.34 1.75 -3.94
N GLU A 116 7.40 3.01 -3.54
CA GLU A 116 7.91 3.36 -2.22
C GLU A 116 6.82 3.14 -1.16
N TYR A 117 7.15 2.30 -0.19
CA TYR A 117 6.42 2.12 1.05
C TYR A 117 7.21 2.76 2.20
N LEU A 118 6.50 3.11 3.26
CA LEU A 118 7.14 3.33 4.56
C LEU A 118 7.66 1.97 5.06
N GLU A 119 8.85 1.95 5.64
CA GLU A 119 9.50 0.70 6.06
C GLU A 119 8.63 -0.10 7.03
N GLU A 120 7.99 0.58 7.98
CA GLU A 120 7.07 -0.03 8.94
C GLU A 120 5.86 -0.69 8.24
N MET A 121 5.25 0.02 7.28
CA MET A 121 4.13 -0.50 6.50
C MET A 121 4.55 -1.72 5.67
N GLU A 122 5.72 -1.69 5.03
CA GLU A 122 6.23 -2.82 4.28
C GLU A 122 6.44 -4.05 5.17
N LYS A 123 7.06 -3.88 6.34
CA LYS A 123 7.25 -4.94 7.33
C LYS A 123 5.92 -5.53 7.79
N VAL A 124 4.95 -4.70 8.17
CA VAL A 124 3.62 -5.16 8.61
C VAL A 124 2.93 -6.00 7.54
N LEU A 125 2.97 -5.54 6.28
CA LEU A 125 2.34 -6.25 5.17
C LEU A 125 3.07 -7.56 4.81
N GLN A 126 4.40 -7.61 4.91
CA GLN A 126 5.17 -8.85 4.73
C GLN A 126 4.84 -9.88 5.80
N THR A 127 4.88 -9.48 7.08
CA THR A 127 4.51 -10.37 8.20
C THR A 127 3.08 -10.89 8.06
N ALA A 128 2.12 -10.04 7.64
CA ALA A 128 0.75 -10.47 7.42
C ALA A 128 0.63 -11.53 6.31
N LEU A 129 1.36 -11.37 5.20
CA LEU A 129 1.40 -12.37 4.13
C LEU A 129 1.95 -13.71 4.63
N GLU A 130 3.02 -13.69 5.39
CA GLU A 130 3.65 -14.90 5.95
C GLU A 130 2.71 -15.61 6.94
N ASN A 131 2.12 -14.86 7.87
CA ASN A 131 1.17 -15.40 8.84
C ASN A 131 -0.05 -16.03 8.15
N ARG A 132 -0.59 -15.39 7.10
CA ARG A 132 -1.71 -15.97 6.35
C ARG A 132 -1.32 -17.25 5.63
N LEU A 133 -0.12 -17.33 5.05
CA LEU A 133 0.35 -18.57 4.43
C LEU A 133 0.44 -19.70 5.44
N TYR A 134 0.98 -19.43 6.63
CA TYR A 134 1.08 -20.42 7.69
C TYR A 134 -0.30 -20.94 8.10
N ALA A 135 -1.26 -20.05 8.34
CA ALA A 135 -2.63 -20.41 8.67
C ALA A 135 -3.28 -21.29 7.59
N LEU A 136 -3.14 -20.92 6.31
CA LEU A 136 -3.71 -21.68 5.20
C LEU A 136 -3.10 -23.09 5.06
N LYS A 137 -1.80 -23.24 5.33
CA LYS A 137 -1.15 -24.56 5.32
C LYS A 137 -1.63 -25.43 6.49
N ALA A 138 -1.71 -24.86 7.69
CA ALA A 138 -2.21 -25.58 8.87
C ALA A 138 -3.63 -26.10 8.65
N THR A 139 -4.52 -25.29 8.06
CA THR A 139 -5.89 -25.74 7.72
C THR A 139 -5.90 -26.85 6.66
N SER A 140 -5.01 -26.78 5.66
CA SER A 140 -4.89 -27.82 4.64
C SER A 140 -4.39 -29.15 5.20
N GLU A 141 -3.49 -29.12 6.18
CA GLU A 141 -2.97 -30.33 6.82
C GLU A 141 -4.04 -30.96 7.72
N VAL A 142 -4.76 -30.17 8.51
CA VAL A 142 -5.84 -30.64 9.37
C VAL A 142 -6.97 -31.29 8.56
N ALA A 143 -7.32 -30.76 7.40
CA ALA A 143 -8.34 -31.34 6.52
C ALA A 143 -8.00 -32.78 6.06
N VAL A 144 -6.71 -33.09 5.85
CA VAL A 144 -6.26 -34.42 5.43
C VAL A 144 -6.40 -35.45 6.57
N PHE A 145 -6.27 -35.02 7.83
CA PHE A 145 -6.37 -35.92 8.99
C PHE A 145 -7.80 -36.28 9.40
N TYR A 146 -8.81 -35.51 8.99
CA TYR A 146 -10.22 -35.78 9.31
C TYR A 146 -10.97 -36.60 8.25
N GLU A 147 -10.37 -36.84 7.08
CA GLU A 147 -10.92 -37.66 6.00
C GLU A 147 -10.29 -39.07 5.92
N SER A 148 -9.49 -39.46 6.92
CA SER A 148 -8.78 -40.76 7.00
C SER A 148 -9.44 -41.74 7.96
#